data_AF-A0A7Y0W1W5-F1
#
_entry.id   AF-A0A7Y0W1W5-F1
#
_cell.length_a   1.000
_cell.length_b   1.000
_cell.length_c   1.000
_cell.angle_alpha   90.00
_cell.angle_beta   90.00
_cell.angle_gamma   90.00
#
_symmetry.space_group_name_H-M   'P 1'
#
loop_
_entity.id
_entity.type
_entity.pdbx_description
1 polymer ?
#
loop_
_entity_poly.entity_id
_entity_poly.type
_entity_poly.pdbx_seq_one_letter_code
_entity_poly.pdbx_strand_id
1 'polypeptide(L)' 'MTVSKLMSSAIMAAGILVVMLSIGCLLALLPVLFISAGFEVEFDVVFVWFGMPFSILFALSWFYKYADFAKSIIFRR' A
#
# COMPACT_ATOMS: atom_id res chain seq x y z
N MET A 1 -25.73 12.81 3.94
CA MET A 1 -24.50 12.86 3.12
C MET A 1 -24.92 12.74 1.67
N THR A 2 -24.60 13.69 0.79
CA THR A 2 -25.01 13.62 -0.62
C THR A 2 -24.20 12.56 -1.36
N VAL A 3 -24.78 11.88 -2.34
CA VAL A 3 -24.13 10.81 -3.13
C VAL A 3 -22.80 11.29 -3.75
N SER A 4 -22.74 12.55 -4.17
CA SER A 4 -21.53 13.19 -4.69
C SER A 4 -20.37 13.23 -3.68
N LYS A 5 -20.65 13.50 -2.40
CA LYS A 5 -19.64 13.50 -1.33
C LYS A 5 -19.16 12.09 -1.01
N LEU A 6 -20.05 11.10 -1.10
CA LEU A 6 -19.70 9.69 -0.91
C LEU A 6 -18.73 9.19 -2.00
N MET A 7 -19.03 9.49 -3.27
CA MET A 7 -18.14 9.14 -4.39
C MET A 7 -16.76 9.80 -4.27
N SER A 8 -16.71 11.10 -3.98
CA SER A 8 -15.44 11.82 -3.82
C SER A 8 -14.59 11.24 -2.68
N SER A 9 -15.22 10.90 -1.56
CA SER A 9 -14.57 10.26 -0.41
C SER A 9 -14.01 8.88 -0.76
N ALA A 10 -14.77 8.05 -1.48
CA ALA A 10 -14.32 6.74 -1.94
C ALA A 10 -13.12 6.83 -2.89
N ILE A 11 -13.13 7.79 -3.83
CA ILE A 11 -12.01 8.01 -4.76
C ILE A 11 -10.75 8.45 -4.01
N MET A 12 -10.87 9.35 -3.03
CA MET A 12 -9.72 9.75 -2.20
C MET A 12 -9.16 8.57 -1.39
N ALA A 13 -10.03 7.75 -0.79
CA ALA A 13 -9.61 6.57 -0.03
C ALA A 13 -8.85 5.58 -0.92
N ALA A 14 -9.37 5.31 -2.13
CA ALA A 14 -8.71 4.46 -3.12
C ALA A 14 -7.35 5.06 -3.55
N GLY A 15 -7.28 6.37 -3.78
CA GLY A 15 -6.03 7.05 -4.13
C GLY A 15 -4.95 6.90 -3.05
N ILE A 16 -5.31 7.11 -1.78
CA ILE A 16 -4.38 6.93 -0.65
C ILE A 16 -3.91 5.47 -0.57
N LEU A 17 -4.83 4.50 -0.73
CA LEU A 17 -4.49 3.08 -0.72
C LEU A 17 -3.48 2.73 -1.82
N VAL A 18 -3.70 3.20 -3.05
CA VAL A 18 -2.80 2.97 -4.19
C VAL A 18 -1.42 3.58 -3.93
N VAL A 19 -1.36 4.79 -3.37
CA VAL A 19 -0.08 5.43 -3.03
C VAL A 19 0.68 4.63 -1.97
N MET A 20 0.01 4.19 -0.90
CA MET A 20 0.65 3.42 0.17
C MET A 20 1.12 2.04 -0.31
N LEU A 21 0.33 1.37 -1.15
CA LEU A 21 0.76 0.12 -1.79
C LEU A 21 1.98 0.35 -2.69
N SER A 22 2.01 1.45 -3.45
CA SER A 22 3.14 1.78 -4.33
C SER A 22 4.42 2.00 -3.52
N ILE A 23 4.33 2.74 -2.40
CA ILE A 23 5.46 2.93 -1.46
C ILE A 23 5.88 1.59 -0.85
N GLY A 24 4.92 0.76 -0.44
CA GLY A 24 5.18 -0.58 0.09
C GLY A 24 5.91 -1.47 -0.92
N CYS A 25 5.55 -1.39 -2.22
CA CYS A 25 6.23 -2.11 -3.29
C CYS A 25 7.66 -1.60 -3.47
N LEU A 26 7.87 -0.29 -3.48
CA LEU A 26 9.21 0.31 -3.58
C LEU A 26 10.13 -0.11 -2.44
N LEU A 27 9.60 -0.15 -1.21
CA LEU A 27 10.34 -0.63 -0.03
C LEU A 27 10.63 -2.13 -0.12
N ALA A 28 9.70 -2.92 -0.68
CA ALA A 28 9.86 -4.36 -0.87
C ALA A 28 10.90 -4.72 -1.95
N LEU A 29 11.19 -3.83 -2.90
CA LEU A 29 12.15 -4.11 -3.98
C LEU A 29 13.54 -4.47 -3.44
N LEU A 30 14.04 -3.74 -2.45
CA LEU A 30 15.36 -3.99 -1.86
C LEU A 30 15.52 -5.42 -1.31
N PRO A 31 14.68 -5.89 -0.38
CA PRO A 31 14.79 -7.26 0.13
C PRO A 31 14.49 -8.31 -0.95
N VAL A 32 13.54 -8.06 -1.86
CA VAL A 32 13.24 -8.99 -2.96
C VAL A 32 14.43 -9.16 -3.90
N LEU A 33 15.09 -8.07 -4.29
CA LEU A 33 16.29 -8.11 -5.13
C LEU A 33 17.44 -8.82 -4.43
N PHE A 34 17.63 -8.59 -3.13
CA PHE A 34 18.67 -9.26 -2.36
C PHE A 34 18.45 -10.78 -2.29
N ILE A 35 17.21 -11.22 -2.06
CA ILE A 35 16.86 -12.65 -2.03
C ILE A 35 16.95 -13.27 -3.41
N SER A 36 16.40 -12.62 -4.43
CA SER A 36 16.44 -13.11 -5.82
C SER A 36 17.87 -13.28 -6.32
N ALA A 37 18.74 -12.30 -6.08
CA ALA A 37 20.16 -12.39 -6.45
C ALA A 37 20.96 -13.35 -5.57
N GLY A 38 20.67 -13.42 -4.27
CA GLY A 38 21.42 -14.24 -3.31
C GLY A 38 21.10 -15.74 -3.39
N PHE A 39 19.88 -16.10 -3.81
CA PHE A 39 19.42 -17.49 -3.90
C PHE A 39 19.17 -17.96 -5.34
N GLU A 40 19.49 -17.13 -6.34
CA GLU A 40 19.27 -17.42 -7.77
C GLU A 40 17.80 -17.79 -8.10
N VAL A 41 16.86 -17.18 -7.39
CA VAL A 41 15.41 -17.39 -7.60
C VAL A 41 14.87 -16.25 -8.46
N GLU A 42 13.94 -16.57 -9.36
CA GLU A 42 13.30 -15.57 -10.22
C GLU A 42 12.63 -14.46 -9.39
N PHE A 43 12.82 -13.21 -9.84
CA PHE A 43 12.36 -12.03 -9.14
C PHE A 43 10.85 -12.03 -8.91
N ASP A 44 10.07 -12.44 -9.91
CA ASP A 44 8.61 -12.49 -9.87
C ASP A 44 8.11 -13.45 -8.79
N VAL A 45 8.74 -14.62 -8.63
CA VAL A 45 8.44 -15.58 -7.57
C VAL A 45 8.65 -14.94 -6.20
N VAL A 46 9.83 -14.35 -5.96
CA VAL A 46 10.13 -13.71 -4.67
C VAL A 46 9.22 -12.51 -4.43
N PHE A 47 8.91 -11.73 -5.47
CA PHE A 47 8.04 -10.57 -5.36
C PHE A 47 6.59 -10.94 -5.03
N VAL A 48 6.05 -11.99 -5.64
CA VAL A 48 4.68 -12.45 -5.36
C VAL A 48 4.58 -13.04 -3.95
N TRP A 49 5.55 -13.85 -3.54
CA TRP A 49 5.49 -14.56 -2.25
C TRP A 49 5.93 -13.73 -1.05
N PHE A 50 6.79 -12.74 -1.26
CA PHE A 50 7.33 -11.91 -0.18
C PHE A 50 7.03 -10.42 -0.36
N GLY A 51 7.28 -9.90 -1.57
CA GLY A 51 7.10 -8.49 -1.88
C GLY A 51 5.67 -8.00 -1.70
N MET A 52 4.71 -8.63 -2.38
CA MET A 52 3.28 -8.25 -2.30
C MET A 52 2.71 -8.36 -0.89
N PRO A 53 2.90 -9.47 -0.14
CA PRO A 53 2.47 -9.54 1.25
C PRO A 53 3.08 -8.45 2.13
N PHE A 54 4.37 -8.17 1.97
CA PHE A 54 5.03 -7.08 2.70
C PHE A 54 4.40 -5.72 2.39
N SER A 55 4.15 -5.42 1.11
CA SER A 55 3.53 -4.16 0.70
C SER A 55 2.10 -4.00 1.24
N ILE A 56 1.33 -5.09 1.26
CA ILE A 56 -0.02 -5.11 1.86
C ILE A 56 0.06 -4.86 3.37
N LEU A 57 0.94 -5.58 4.09
CA LEU A 57 1.13 -5.41 5.53
C LEU A 57 1.60 -3.99 5.88
N PHE A 58 2.48 -3.41 5.06
CA PHE A 58 2.92 -2.03 5.20
C PHE A 58 1.74 -1.06 5.06
N ALA A 59 0.94 -1.20 4.00
CA ALA A 59 -0.22 -0.35 3.78
C ALA A 59 -1.24 -0.47 4.94
N LEU A 60 -1.56 -1.70 5.39
CA LEU A 60 -2.46 -1.94 6.51
C LEU A 60 -1.94 -1.34 7.82
N SER A 61 -0.65 -1.53 8.12
CA SER A 61 -0.01 -0.97 9.32
C SER A 61 -0.04 0.55 9.30
N TRP A 62 0.17 1.16 8.12
CA TRP A 62 0.07 2.59 7.95
C TRP A 62 -1.36 3.08 8.21
N PHE A 63 -2.37 2.45 7.60
CA PHE A 63 -3.77 2.79 7.83
C PHE A 63 -4.17 2.64 9.30
N TYR A 64 -3.70 1.59 9.97
CA TYR A 64 -3.95 1.39 11.39
C TYR A 64 -3.36 2.53 12.25
N LYS A 65 -2.12 2.93 11.97
CA LYS A 65 -1.42 3.97 12.74
C LYS A 65 -1.93 5.39 12.44
N TYR A 66 -2.35 5.63 11.20
CA TYR A 66 -2.75 6.95 10.71
C TYR A 66 -4.24 7.02 10.35
N ALA A 67 -5.07 6.20 10.97
CA ALA A 67 -6.51 6.12 10.68
C ALA A 67 -7.20 7.48 10.82
N ASP A 68 -6.90 8.23 11.87
CA ASP A 68 -7.50 9.55 12.10
C ASP A 68 -7.06 10.59 11.06
N PHE A 69 -5.81 10.50 10.59
CA PHE A 69 -5.28 11.36 9.53
C PHE A 69 -5.87 10.99 8.16
N ALA A 70 -5.96 9.70 7.85
CA ALA A 70 -6.64 9.23 6.64
C ALA A 70 -8.11 9.69 6.64
N LYS A 71 -8.80 9.58 7.79
CA LYS A 71 -10.17 10.04 7.96
C LYS A 71 -10.30 11.55 7.78
N SER A 72 -9.38 12.36 8.31
CA SER A 72 -9.42 13.81 8.16
C SER A 72 -9.23 14.25 6.70
N ILE A 73 -8.33 13.60 5.96
CA ILE A 73 -8.12 13.84 4.53
C ILE A 73 -9.36 13.43 3.71
N ILE A 74 -9.85 12.21 3.94
CA ILE A 74 -10.93 11.61 3.14
C ILE A 74 -12.25 12.36 3.33
N PHE A 75 -12.57 12.76 4.56
CA PHE A 75 -13.85 13.39 4.86
C PHE A 75 -13.81 14.91 4.88
N ARG A 76 -12.63 15.54 4.70
CA ARG A 76 -12.40 17.00 4.78
C ARG A 76 -13.40 17.67 5.72
N ARG A 77 -13.29 17.37 7.02
CA ARG A 77 -13.97 18.17 8.04
C ARG A 77 -13.16 19.41 8.34
#